data_AF-A0A1Z5IUM2-F1
#
_entry.id   AF-A0A1Z5IUM2-F1
#
_cell.length_a   1.000
_cell.length_b   1.000
_cell.length_c   1.000
_cell.angle_alpha   90.00
_cell.angle_beta   90.00
_cell.angle_gamma   90.00
#
_symmetry.space_group_name_H-M   'P 1'
#
loop_
_entity.id
_entity.type
_entity.pdbx_description
1 polymer ?
#
loop_
_entity_poly.entity_id
_entity_poly.type
_entity_poly.pdbx_seq_one_letter_code
_entity_poly.pdbx_strand_id
1 'polypeptide(L)'
;MSQFYVQRDANKFGAKLATKLTDTDDPNQWIQVTIATANDNDFKQNFMHYQINDDSTVIRGGAYAITIEDVNQQLSDSLDTIDKLNKSLSAANATITKFQNQYKQDSDMTNEAILELSDQVLSTVPADGSTSEANNPTAPATGGGK
;
A
#
# COMPACT_ATOMS: atom_id res chain seq x y z
N MET A 1 44.12 7.89 8.65
CA MET A 1 43.43 9.16 8.99
C MET A 1 43.82 10.19 7.95
N SER A 2 42.85 10.92 7.40
CA SER A 2 43.06 12.02 6.46
C SER A 2 42.97 13.37 7.17
N GLN A 3 43.70 14.36 6.69
CA GLN A 3 43.68 15.73 7.23
C GLN A 3 43.10 16.70 6.22
N PHE A 4 42.26 17.61 6.70
CA PHE A 4 41.63 18.65 5.91
C PHE A 4 41.66 19.97 6.66
N TYR A 5 41.60 21.07 5.92
CA TYR A 5 41.36 22.40 6.43
C TYR A 5 39.95 22.84 6.05
N VAL A 6 39.18 23.31 7.02
CA VAL A 6 37.79 23.74 6.79
C VAL A 6 37.57 25.15 7.31
N GLN A 7 37.01 26.01 6.48
CA GLN A 7 36.36 27.25 6.96
C GLN A 7 34.93 26.91 7.37
N ARG A 8 34.49 27.40 8.53
CA ARG A 8 33.13 27.18 9.02
C ARG A 8 32.23 28.38 8.78
N ASP A 9 30.93 28.14 8.70
CA ASP A 9 29.92 29.19 8.82
C ASP A 9 29.64 29.55 10.30
N ALA A 10 28.71 30.49 10.52
CA ALA A 10 28.30 30.92 11.86
C ALA A 10 27.67 29.79 12.71
N ASN A 11 27.18 28.73 12.07
CA ASN A 11 26.54 27.57 12.71
C ASN A 11 27.51 26.39 12.90
N LYS A 12 28.81 26.60 12.64
CA LYS A 12 29.86 25.58 12.73
C LYS A 12 29.79 24.49 11.65
N PHE A 13 29.09 24.72 10.54
CA PHE A 13 29.09 23.83 9.39
C PHE A 13 30.19 24.20 8.40
N GLY A 14 30.66 23.23 7.62
CA GLY A 14 31.66 23.48 6.58
C GLY A 14 31.17 24.48 5.52
N ALA A 15 31.97 25.50 5.24
CA ALA A 15 31.72 26.49 4.19
C ALA A 15 32.73 26.36 3.04
N LYS A 16 34.01 26.08 3.36
CA LYS A 16 35.06 25.76 2.37
C LYS A 16 35.95 24.65 2.86
N LEU A 17 36.44 23.83 1.92
CA LEU A 17 37.33 22.70 2.18
C LEU A 17 38.63 22.86 1.39
N ALA A 18 39.75 22.60 2.03
CA ALA A 18 41.06 22.52 1.40
C ALA A 18 41.85 21.32 1.96
N THR A 19 42.67 20.69 1.11
CA THR A 19 43.62 19.65 1.55
C THR A 19 44.96 20.22 1.98
N LYS A 20 45.24 21.47 1.60
CA LYS A 20 46.45 22.21 1.96
C LYS A 20 46.14 23.71 1.90
N LEU A 21 46.67 24.48 2.84
CA LEU A 21 46.65 25.94 2.80
C LEU A 21 47.81 26.48 1.98
N THR A 22 47.60 27.63 1.35
CA THR A 22 48.60 28.41 0.62
C THR A 22 49.11 29.58 1.47
N ASP A 23 50.22 30.20 1.08
CA ASP A 23 50.77 31.35 1.79
C ASP A 23 49.85 32.59 1.80
N THR A 24 48.83 32.60 0.94
CA THR A 24 47.82 33.67 0.86
C THR A 24 46.61 33.42 1.76
N ASP A 25 46.46 32.22 2.32
CA ASP A 25 45.36 31.88 3.20
C ASP A 25 45.63 32.40 4.62
N ASP A 26 44.64 33.04 5.24
CA ASP A 26 44.71 33.42 6.67
C ASP A 26 44.50 32.18 7.54
N PRO A 27 45.54 31.66 8.24
CA PRO A 27 45.44 30.42 9.01
C PRO A 27 44.41 30.52 10.15
N ASN A 28 44.04 31.73 10.61
CA ASN A 28 43.04 31.91 11.66
C ASN A 28 41.60 31.64 11.18
N GLN A 29 41.38 31.61 9.86
CA GLN A 29 40.06 31.33 9.28
C GLN A 29 39.83 29.85 9.00
N TRP A 30 40.85 29.01 9.19
CA TRP A 30 40.82 27.60 8.84
C TRP A 30 41.00 26.72 10.07
N ILE A 31 40.19 25.67 10.15
CA ILE A 31 40.31 24.65 11.20
C ILE A 31 40.82 23.37 10.57
N GLN A 32 41.91 22.85 11.13
CA GLN A 32 42.43 21.57 10.71
C GLN A 32 41.63 20.45 11.38
N VAL A 33 41.05 19.56 10.58
CA VAL A 33 40.27 18.43 11.06
C VAL A 33 40.89 17.12 10.61
N THR A 34 40.72 16.08 11.42
CA THR A 34 41.18 14.72 11.10
C THR A 34 39.98 13.80 10.93
N ILE A 35 39.91 13.14 9.78
CA ILE A 35 38.80 12.28 9.38
C ILE A 35 39.30 10.84 9.23
N ALA A 36 38.50 9.86 9.66
CA ALA A 36 38.77 8.45 9.40
C ALA A 36 38.90 8.22 7.89
N THR A 37 39.91 7.47 7.45
CA THR A 37 40.16 7.27 6.00
C THR A 37 38.98 6.61 5.28
N ALA A 38 38.19 5.79 5.99
CA ALA A 38 36.93 5.22 5.47
C ALA A 38 35.89 6.29 5.08
N ASN A 39 35.95 7.48 5.71
CA ASN A 39 34.99 8.57 5.50
C ASN A 39 35.56 9.69 4.61
N ASP A 40 36.75 9.51 4.01
CA ASP A 40 37.45 10.55 3.26
C ASP A 40 36.64 11.08 2.06
N ASN A 41 36.07 10.15 1.28
CA ASN A 41 35.26 10.48 0.10
C ASN A 41 33.94 11.13 0.49
N ASP A 42 33.26 10.59 1.51
CA ASP A 42 32.02 11.17 2.02
C ASP A 42 32.26 12.59 2.57
N PHE A 43 33.31 12.77 3.37
CA PHE A 43 33.66 14.08 3.90
C PHE A 43 33.96 15.08 2.78
N LYS A 44 34.74 14.72 1.76
CA LYS A 44 35.02 15.61 0.61
C LYS A 44 33.76 16.08 -0.12
N GLN A 45 32.78 15.20 -0.28
CA GLN A 45 31.54 15.52 -1.00
C GLN A 45 30.53 16.26 -0.12
N ASN A 46 30.51 15.93 1.17
CA ASN A 46 29.45 16.36 2.08
C ASN A 46 29.95 17.22 3.25
N PHE A 47 31.15 17.80 3.19
CA PHE A 47 31.76 18.56 4.30
C PHE A 47 30.86 19.69 4.84
N MET A 48 29.98 20.25 4.00
CA MET A 48 29.01 21.27 4.40
C MET A 48 27.93 20.75 5.36
N HIS A 49 27.74 19.43 5.42
CA HIS A 49 26.81 18.75 6.33
C HIS A 49 27.51 18.23 7.59
N TYR A 50 28.82 18.48 7.73
CA TYR A 50 29.56 18.17 8.94
C TYR A 50 29.60 19.39 9.85
N GLN A 51 29.23 19.19 11.11
CA GLN A 51 29.48 20.14 12.17
C GLN A 51 30.92 19.97 12.66
N ILE A 52 31.66 21.06 12.65
CA ILE A 52 33.07 21.10 13.03
C ILE A 52 33.16 21.93 14.28
N ASN A 53 33.44 21.28 15.40
CA ASN A 53 33.49 21.93 16.70
C ASN A 53 34.78 22.72 16.90
N ASP A 54 34.81 23.54 17.95
CA ASP A 54 35.95 24.40 18.26
C ASP A 54 37.20 23.59 18.68
N ASP A 55 36.99 22.37 19.16
CA ASP A 55 38.04 21.40 19.49
C ASP A 55 38.52 20.59 18.27
N SER A 56 38.12 21.00 17.05
CA SER A 56 38.39 20.30 15.79
C SER A 56 37.76 18.90 15.67
N THR A 57 36.87 18.52 16.60
CA THR A 57 36.05 17.32 16.44
C THR A 57 35.04 17.53 15.33
N VAL A 58 34.87 16.50 14.51
CA VAL A 58 33.96 16.52 13.39
C VAL A 58 32.82 15.57 13.69
N ILE A 59 31.66 16.17 13.94
CA ILE A 59 30.41 15.46 14.14
C ILE A 59 29.64 15.64 12.85
N ARG A 60 29.08 14.56 12.30
CA ARG A 60 28.15 14.69 11.19
C ARG A 60 26.94 15.48 11.69
N GLY A 61 26.80 16.72 11.22
CA GLY A 61 25.84 17.68 11.75
C GLY A 61 24.45 17.40 11.21
N GLY A 62 23.57 16.91 12.10
CA GLY A 62 22.11 17.07 12.10
C GLY A 62 21.31 16.81 10.80
N ALA A 63 20.42 15.80 10.85
CA ALA A 63 19.22 15.59 10.02
C ALA A 63 19.32 15.52 8.48
N TYR A 64 20.41 15.96 7.85
CA TYR A 64 20.52 16.09 6.38
C TYR A 64 21.61 15.24 5.73
N ALA A 65 22.32 14.43 6.50
CA ALA A 65 23.33 13.53 5.96
C ALA A 65 22.71 12.16 5.62
N ILE A 66 21.77 12.15 4.68
CA ILE A 66 21.37 10.90 4.01
C ILE A 66 22.54 10.52 3.09
N THR A 67 23.23 9.43 3.41
CA THR A 67 24.28 8.90 2.53
C THR A 67 23.67 8.17 1.34
N ILE A 68 24.46 7.95 0.29
CA ILE A 68 24.05 7.06 -0.81
C ILE A 68 23.72 5.65 -0.28
N GLU A 69 24.41 5.20 0.76
CA GLU A 69 24.13 3.93 1.42
C GLU A 69 22.77 3.94 2.14
N ASP A 70 22.43 5.03 2.82
CA ASP A 70 21.10 5.22 3.44
C ASP A 70 19.99 5.25 2.38
N VAL A 71 20.20 5.94 1.25
CA VAL A 71 19.25 5.94 0.12
C VAL A 71 19.09 4.54 -0.46
N ASN A 72 20.18 3.81 -0.66
CA ASN A 72 20.15 2.46 -1.20
C ASN A 72 19.45 1.49 -0.25
N GLN A 73 19.67 1.61 1.05
CA GLN A 73 18.99 0.79 2.05
C GLN A 73 17.49 1.11 2.08
N GLN A 74 17.10 2.39 2.10
CA GLN A 74 15.69 2.79 2.04
C GLN A 74 15.01 2.30 0.75
N LEU A 75 15.73 2.34 -0.38
CA LEU A 75 15.23 1.81 -1.65
C LEU A 75 15.03 0.30 -1.56
N SER A 76 15.99 -0.44 -1.01
CA SER A 76 15.91 -1.90 -0.82
C SER A 76 14.72 -2.27 0.08
N ASP A 77 14.57 -1.59 1.23
CA ASP A 77 13.48 -1.84 2.18
C ASP A 77 12.11 -1.53 1.56
N SER A 78 12.04 -0.49 0.72
CA SER A 78 10.83 -0.14 -0.03
C SER A 78 10.47 -1.20 -1.07
N LEU A 79 11.46 -1.71 -1.82
CA LEU A 79 11.26 -2.77 -2.81
C LEU A 79 10.78 -4.07 -2.14
N ASP A 80 11.37 -4.45 -1.01
CA ASP A 80 10.95 -5.61 -0.22
C ASP A 80 9.50 -5.47 0.30
N THR A 81 9.13 -4.26 0.72
CA THR A 81 7.77 -3.97 1.17
C THR A 81 6.77 -4.07 0.02
N ILE A 82 7.11 -3.55 -1.16
CA ILE A 82 6.30 -3.67 -2.37
C ILE A 82 6.10 -5.14 -2.76
N ASP A 83 7.15 -5.96 -2.71
CA ASP A 83 7.04 -7.39 -3.01
C ASP A 83 6.12 -8.14 -2.03
N LYS A 84 6.23 -7.86 -0.73
CA LYS A 84 5.31 -8.41 0.29
C LYS A 84 3.86 -8.00 0.07
N LEU A 85 3.62 -6.74 -0.29
CA LEU A 85 2.28 -6.23 -0.60
C LEU A 85 1.71 -6.90 -1.86
N ASN A 86 2.52 -7.07 -2.90
CA ASN A 86 2.10 -7.78 -4.13
C ASN A 86 1.72 -9.24 -3.86
N LYS A 87 2.50 -9.96 -3.04
CA LYS A 87 2.16 -11.33 -2.62
C LYS A 87 0.85 -11.37 -1.83
N SER A 88 0.66 -10.42 -0.92
CA SER A 88 -0.58 -10.30 -0.13
C SER A 88 -1.79 -10.01 -1.01
N LEU A 89 -1.63 -9.12 -2.01
CA LEU A 89 -2.68 -8.79 -2.97
C LEU A 89 -3.05 -10.01 -3.84
N SER A 90 -2.07 -10.78 -4.30
CA SER A 90 -2.31 -12.01 -5.05
C SER A 90 -3.10 -13.04 -4.23
N ALA A 91 -2.74 -13.23 -2.95
CA ALA A 91 -3.46 -14.13 -2.04
C ALA A 91 -4.89 -13.64 -1.75
N ALA A 92 -5.09 -12.33 -1.60
CA ALA A 92 -6.41 -11.74 -1.43
C ALA A 92 -7.29 -11.96 -2.68
N ASN A 93 -6.75 -11.75 -3.87
CA ASN A 93 -7.46 -12.01 -5.13
C ASN A 93 -7.85 -13.48 -5.27
N ALA A 94 -6.95 -14.42 -4.95
CA ALA A 94 -7.27 -15.84 -4.96
C ALA A 94 -8.40 -16.19 -3.98
N THR A 95 -8.43 -15.55 -2.81
CA THR A 95 -9.48 -15.73 -1.80
C THR A 95 -10.82 -15.17 -2.29
N ILE A 96 -10.83 -13.99 -2.93
CA ILE A 96 -12.03 -13.40 -3.53
C ILE A 96 -12.60 -14.33 -4.61
N THR A 97 -11.76 -14.83 -5.52
CA THR A 97 -12.20 -15.78 -6.57
C THR A 97 -12.80 -17.04 -5.95
N LYS A 98 -12.19 -17.56 -4.88
CA LYS A 98 -12.75 -18.72 -4.16
C LYS A 98 -14.15 -18.42 -3.61
N PHE A 99 -14.34 -17.29 -2.94
CA PHE A 99 -15.65 -16.92 -2.39
C PHE A 99 -16.69 -16.66 -3.48
N GLN A 100 -16.31 -16.06 -4.60
CA GLN A 100 -17.20 -15.86 -5.75
C GLN A 100 -17.68 -17.21 -6.32
N ASN A 101 -16.78 -18.18 -6.45
CA ASN A 101 -17.14 -19.51 -6.91
C ASN A 101 -18.05 -20.26 -5.92
N GLN A 102 -17.76 -20.17 -4.62
CA GLN A 102 -18.60 -20.78 -3.58
C GLN A 102 -20.01 -20.16 -3.57
N TYR A 103 -20.11 -18.83 -3.61
CA TYR A 103 -21.41 -18.16 -3.66
C TYR A 103 -22.22 -18.57 -4.88
N LYS A 104 -21.58 -18.71 -6.05
CA LYS A 104 -22.26 -19.19 -7.25
C LYS A 104 -22.77 -20.63 -7.08
N GLN A 105 -21.94 -21.52 -6.56
CA GLN A 105 -22.34 -22.91 -6.31
C GLN A 105 -23.52 -23.00 -5.33
N ASP A 106 -23.47 -22.26 -4.23
CA ASP A 106 -24.53 -22.23 -3.23
C ASP A 106 -25.84 -21.67 -3.81
N SER A 107 -25.73 -20.63 -4.64
CA SER A 107 -26.87 -20.07 -5.36
C SER A 107 -27.48 -21.06 -6.36
N ASP A 108 -26.66 -21.76 -7.13
CA ASP A 108 -27.12 -22.74 -8.11
C ASP A 108 -27.83 -23.91 -7.40
N MET A 109 -27.25 -24.44 -6.31
CA MET A 109 -27.85 -25.49 -5.48
C MET A 109 -29.17 -25.04 -4.82
N THR A 110 -29.24 -23.80 -4.35
CA THR A 110 -30.47 -23.24 -3.79
C THR A 110 -31.58 -23.13 -4.84
N ASN A 111 -31.24 -22.69 -6.05
CA ASN A 111 -32.18 -22.63 -7.16
C ASN A 111 -32.69 -24.02 -7.57
N GLU A 112 -31.82 -25.03 -7.61
CA GLU A 112 -32.22 -26.42 -7.88
C GLU A 112 -33.18 -26.95 -6.81
N ALA A 113 -32.90 -26.71 -5.53
CA ALA A 113 -33.80 -27.12 -4.44
C ALA A 113 -35.17 -26.41 -4.53
N ILE A 114 -35.21 -25.12 -4.87
CA ILE A 114 -36.48 -24.38 -5.08
C ILE A 114 -37.28 -24.98 -6.23
N LEU A 115 -36.62 -25.33 -7.34
CA LEU A 115 -37.28 -25.97 -8.49
C LEU A 115 -37.85 -27.33 -8.10
N GLU A 116 -37.08 -28.18 -7.41
CA GLU A 116 -37.54 -29.49 -6.96
C GLU A 116 -38.73 -29.39 -5.98
N LEU A 117 -38.68 -28.44 -5.03
CA LEU A 117 -39.80 -28.15 -4.14
C LEU A 117 -41.04 -27.68 -4.93
N SER A 118 -40.84 -26.86 -5.96
CA SER A 118 -41.94 -26.39 -6.81
C SER A 118 -42.61 -27.54 -7.56
N ASP A 119 -41.82 -28.47 -8.09
CA ASP A 119 -42.32 -29.67 -8.76
C ASP A 119 -43.07 -30.60 -7.80
N GLN A 120 -42.56 -30.81 -6.58
CA GLN A 120 -43.24 -31.61 -5.57
C GLN A 120 -44.58 -31.01 -5.14
N VAL A 121 -44.64 -29.68 -4.93
CA VAL A 121 -45.89 -28.99 -4.56
C VAL A 121 -46.90 -29.04 -5.71
N LEU A 122 -46.48 -28.82 -6.96
CA LEU A 122 -47.39 -28.87 -8.11
C LEU A 122 -47.85 -30.29 -8.45
N SER A 123 -47.02 -31.31 -8.24
CA SER A 123 -47.37 -32.72 -8.48
C SER A 123 -48.35 -33.29 -7.45
N THR A 124 -48.50 -32.67 -6.28
CA THR A 124 -49.41 -33.13 -5.21
C THR A 124 -50.79 -32.49 -5.27
N VAL A 125 -51.02 -31.52 -6.17
CA VAL A 125 -52.35 -30.99 -6.46
C VAL A 125 -53.10 -32.03 -7.31
N PRO A 126 -54.18 -32.66 -6.82
CA PRO A 126 -54.91 -33.63 -7.60
C PRO A 126 -55.59 -32.93 -8.78
N ALA A 127 -55.24 -33.35 -9.99
CA ALA A 127 -55.98 -33.01 -11.20
C ALA A 127 -57.28 -33.85 -11.27
N ASP A 128 -58.16 -33.78 -10.28
CA ASP A 128 -59.57 -34.01 -10.54
C ASP A 128 -60.49 -33.56 -9.40
N GLY A 129 -61.50 -32.80 -9.82
CA GLY A 129 -62.62 -32.33 -9.03
C GLY A 129 -63.75 -31.94 -9.97
N SER A 130 -64.01 -32.80 -10.96
CA SER A 130 -65.23 -32.78 -11.76
C SER A 130 -66.47 -32.69 -10.86
N THR A 131 -67.27 -31.64 -11.07
CA THR A 131 -68.72 -31.72 -10.86
C THR A 131 -69.40 -31.28 -12.15
N SER A 132 -69.55 -32.23 -13.07
CA SER A 132 -70.68 -32.22 -13.99
C SER A 132 -71.89 -32.78 -13.26
N GLU A 133 -72.82 -31.92 -12.88
CA GLU A 133 -74.23 -32.31 -12.78
C GLU A 133 -75.01 -31.46 -13.77
N ALA A 134 -75.50 -32.11 -14.82
CA ALA A 134 -76.59 -31.61 -15.61
C ALA A 134 -77.90 -32.03 -14.93
N ASN A 135 -78.72 -31.08 -14.46
CA ASN A 135 -80.18 -31.26 -14.49
C ASN A 135 -80.99 -29.95 -14.42
N ASN A 136 -81.56 -29.62 -15.58
CA ASN A 136 -82.88 -29.03 -15.90
C ASN A 136 -83.30 -27.61 -15.46
N PRO A 137 -83.98 -26.83 -16.35
CA PRO A 137 -84.32 -25.44 -16.16
C PRO A 137 -85.73 -25.25 -15.58
N THR A 138 -85.87 -24.34 -14.62
CA THR A 138 -87.17 -23.75 -14.28
C THR A 138 -87.04 -22.23 -14.35
N ALA A 139 -87.69 -21.63 -15.35
CA ALA A 139 -87.73 -20.20 -15.58
C ALA A 139 -88.54 -19.46 -14.49
N PRO A 140 -88.27 -18.15 -14.25
CA PRO A 140 -89.31 -17.20 -13.93
C PRO A 140 -89.75 -16.47 -15.20
N ALA A 141 -91.06 -16.45 -15.42
CA ALA A 141 -91.73 -15.84 -16.55
C ALA A 141 -91.40 -14.35 -16.71
N THR A 142 -91.18 -13.93 -17.97
CA THR A 142 -91.40 -12.56 -18.42
C THR A 142 -92.85 -12.15 -18.19
N GLY A 143 -93.07 -10.99 -17.57
CA GLY A 143 -94.38 -10.35 -17.51
C GLY A 143 -94.23 -8.86 -17.27
N GLY A 144 -94.12 -8.10 -18.36
CA GLY A 144 -94.40 -6.66 -18.36
C GLY A 144 -95.85 -6.38 -18.76
N GLY A 145 -96.43 -5.32 -18.18
CA GLY A 145 -97.54 -4.54 -18.74
C GLY A 145 -98.97 -4.94 -18.36
N LYS A 146 -99.62 -4.17 -17.50
CA LYS A 146 -100.55 -3.09 -17.86
C LYS A 146 -100.85 -2.20 -16.66
#